data_AF-A0A1Z9H7M7-F1
#
_entry.id   AF-A0A1Z9H7M7-F1
#
_cell.length_a   1.000
_cell.length_b   1.000
_cell.length_c   1.000
_cell.angle_alpha   90.00
_cell.angle_beta   90.00
_cell.angle_gamma   90.00
#
_symmetry.space_group_name_H-M   'P 1'
#
loop_
_entity.id
_entity.type
_entity.pdbx_description
1 polymer ?
#
loop_
_entity_poly.entity_id
_entity_poly.type
_entity_poly.pdbx_seq_one_letter_code
_entity_poly.pdbx_strand_id
1 'polypeptide(L)' 'MSEKHELIRKMLQMQKDFIAQEQQGGIDPKDYFAPEGGHPLSGFRESYSDLATQLVDLAHEEKGSKR' A
#
# COMPACT_ATOMS: atom_id res chain seq x y z
N MET A 1 13.41 14.40 -7.07
CA MET A 1 13.11 13.02 -6.63
C MET A 1 12.43 12.32 -7.79
N SER A 2 12.74 11.06 -8.11
CA SER A 2 11.99 10.36 -9.16
C SER A 2 10.64 9.90 -8.62
N GLU A 3 9.62 9.88 -9.49
CA GLU A 3 8.24 9.45 -9.17
C GLU A 3 8.21 8.07 -8.49
N LYS A 4 9.00 7.12 -9.01
CA LYS A 4 9.21 5.79 -8.42
C LYS A 4 9.66 5.87 -6.95
N HIS A 5 10.56 6.79 -6.63
CA HIS A 5 11.08 6.93 -5.27
C HIS A 5 10.05 7.54 -4.31
N GLU A 6 9.16 8.40 -4.81
CA GLU A 6 8.03 8.94 -4.04
C GLU A 6 6.97 7.87 -3.78
N LEU A 7 6.66 7.03 -4.77
CA LEU A 7 5.77 5.87 -4.62
C LEU A 7 6.31 4.88 -3.57
N ILE A 8 7.59 4.52 -3.65
CA ILE A 8 8.23 3.64 -2.65
C ILE A 8 8.11 4.25 -1.24
N ARG A 9 8.38 5.55 -1.08
CA ARG A 9 8.23 6.23 0.22
C ARG A 9 6.79 6.17 0.74
N LYS A 10 5.81 6.39 -0.12
CA LYS A 10 4.38 6.31 0.24
C LYS A 10 4.00 4.89 0.69
N MET A 11 4.41 3.87 -0.07
CA MET A 11 4.15 2.47 0.29
C MET A 11 4.81 2.09 1.61
N LEU A 12 6.06 2.51 1.85
CA LEU A 12 6.75 2.28 3.12
C LEU A 12 6.06 2.98 4.30
N GLN A 13 5.49 4.18 4.08
CA GLN A 13 4.72 4.85 5.12
C GLN A 13 3.44 4.08 5.44
N MET A 14 2.68 3.65 4.43
CA MET A 14 1.47 2.84 4.62
C MET A 14 1.76 1.53 5.36
N GLN A 15 2.86 0.85 5.04
CA GLN A 15 3.28 -0.36 5.76
C GLN A 15 3.59 -0.06 7.24
N LYS A 16 4.29 1.05 7.53
CA LYS A 16 4.59 1.46 8.90
C LYS A 16 3.33 1.77 9.69
N ASP A 17 2.38 2.48 9.08
CA ASP A 17 1.12 2.83 9.72
C ASP A 17 0.30 1.56 10.04
N PHE A 18 0.28 0.59 9.12
CA PHE A 18 -0.33 -0.72 9.34
C PHE A 18 0.32 -1.48 10.51
N ILE A 19 1.65 -1.57 10.53
CA ILE A 19 2.39 -2.24 11.61
C ILE A 19 2.15 -1.53 12.95
N ALA A 20 2.10 -0.20 12.97
CA ALA A 20 1.81 0.55 14.18
C ALA A 20 0.40 0.24 14.71
N GLN A 21 -0.59 0.12 13.82
CA GLN A 21 -1.95 -0.28 14.19
C GLN A 21 -1.98 -1.73 14.73
N GLU A 22 -1.30 -2.66 14.07
CA GLU A 22 -1.16 -4.05 14.52
C GLU A 22 -0.54 -4.13 15.92
N GLN A 23 0.51 -3.35 16.19
CA GLN A 23 1.18 -3.34 17.49
C GLN A 23 0.33 -2.75 18.62
N GLN A 24 -0.64 -1.88 18.31
CA GLN A 24 -1.47 -1.23 19.33
C GLN A 24 -2.59 -2.12 19.87
N GLY A 25 -3.05 -3.11 19.11
CA GLY A 25 -4.17 -3.95 19.52
C GLY A 25 -4.47 -5.16 18.65
N GLY A 26 -3.58 -5.49 17.71
CA GLY A 26 -3.83 -6.46 16.65
C GLY A 26 -4.70 -5.90 15.52
N ILE A 27 -4.78 -6.65 14.43
CA ILE A 27 -5.70 -6.38 13.33
C ILE A 27 -6.55 -7.63 13.14
N ASP A 28 -7.88 -7.48 13.26
CA ASP A 28 -8.79 -8.56 12.90
C ASP A 28 -8.75 -8.75 11.36
N PRO A 29 -8.62 -9.97 10.84
CA PRO A 29 -8.73 -10.23 9.42
C PRO A 29 -9.99 -9.60 8.80
N LYS A 30 -11.13 -9.59 9.49
CA LYS A 30 -12.36 -8.95 9.01
C LYS A 30 -12.15 -7.46 8.74
N ASP A 31 -11.43 -6.75 9.61
CA ASP A 31 -11.15 -5.33 9.45
C ASP A 31 -10.21 -5.02 8.29
N TYR A 32 -9.36 -6.00 7.93
CA TYR A 32 -8.50 -5.92 6.76
C TYR A 32 -9.23 -6.26 5.46
N PHE A 33 -10.07 -7.30 5.45
CA PHE A 33 -10.74 -7.80 4.25
C PHE A 33 -12.07 -7.13 3.95
N ALA A 34 -12.81 -6.70 4.98
CA ALA A 34 -14.14 -6.11 4.92
C ALA A 34 -14.33 -5.05 6.03
N PRO A 35 -13.53 -3.95 6.01
CA PRO A 35 -13.63 -2.87 6.99
C PRO A 35 -15.03 -2.26 7.01
N GLU A 36 -15.52 -1.94 8.20
CA GLU A 36 -16.73 -1.13 8.35
C GLU A 36 -16.49 0.32 7.91
N GLY A 37 -17.57 1.04 7.59
CA GLY A 37 -17.46 2.43 7.12
C GLY A 37 -16.75 3.32 8.13
N GLY A 38 -15.67 3.98 7.71
CA GLY A 38 -14.85 4.82 8.58
C GLY A 38 -13.77 4.07 9.37
N HIS A 39 -13.62 2.76 9.19
CA HIS A 39 -12.51 2.01 9.77
C HIS A 39 -11.16 2.48 9.19
N PRO A 40 -10.07 2.54 9.98
CA PRO A 40 -8.76 2.98 9.51
C PRO A 40 -8.20 2.21 8.30
N LEU A 41 -8.59 0.94 8.13
CA LEU A 41 -8.18 0.10 7.00
C LEU A 41 -9.12 0.19 5.78
N SER A 42 -10.17 1.02 5.85
CA SER A 42 -11.08 1.24 4.73
C SER A 42 -10.33 1.74 3.50
N GLY A 43 -10.36 0.98 2.40
CA GLY A 43 -9.65 1.32 1.16
C GLY A 43 -8.13 1.11 1.20
N PHE A 44 -7.58 0.58 2.31
CA PHE A 44 -6.13 0.38 2.46
C PHE A 44 -5.61 -0.62 1.44
N ARG A 45 -6.28 -1.78 1.27
CA ARG A 45 -5.84 -2.85 0.38
C ARG A 45 -5.87 -2.42 -1.09
N GLU A 46 -6.95 -1.75 -1.49
CA GLU A 46 -7.12 -1.23 -2.84
C GLU A 46 -6.03 -0.20 -3.13
N SER A 47 -5.87 0.80 -2.25
CA SER A 47 -4.87 1.85 -2.41
C SER A 47 -3.45 1.28 -2.47
N TYR A 48 -3.12 0.33 -1.60
CA TYR A 48 -1.80 -0.31 -1.59
C TYR A 48 -1.56 -1.13 -2.86
N SER A 49 -2.56 -1.87 -3.32
CA SER A 49 -2.51 -2.66 -4.56
C SER A 49 -2.31 -1.77 -5.79
N ASP A 50 -3.00 -0.63 -5.85
CA ASP A 50 -2.89 0.33 -6.95
C ASP A 50 -1.48 0.95 -7.00
N LEU A 51 -0.93 1.34 -5.85
CA LEU A 51 0.44 1.86 -5.77
C LEU A 51 1.49 0.80 -6.14
N ALA A 52 1.29 -0.45 -5.70
CA ALA A 52 2.17 -1.56 -6.06
C ALA A 52 2.15 -1.81 -7.58
N THR A 53 0.96 -1.75 -8.18
CA THR A 53 0.78 -1.85 -9.64
C THR A 53 1.54 -0.74 -10.36
N GLN A 54 1.35 0.52 -9.96
CA GLN A 54 2.06 1.68 -10.55
C GLN A 54 3.57 1.54 -10.42
N LEU A 55 4.06 1.09 -9.27
CA LEU A 55 5.49 0.88 -9.04
C LEU A 55 6.08 -0.18 -9.98
N VAL A 56 5.36 -1.27 -10.21
CA VAL A 56 5.75 -2.33 -11.15
C VAL A 56 5.75 -1.80 -12.59
N ASP A 57 4.72 -1.05 -12.99
CA ASP A 57 4.63 -0.45 -14.33
C ASP A 57 5.83 0.47 -14.61
N LEU A 58 6.16 1.35 -13.66
CA LEU A 58 7.34 2.23 -13.75
C LEU A 58 8.65 1.44 -13.82
N ALA A 59 8.78 0.35 -13.05
CA ALA A 59 9.97 -0.49 -13.10
C ALA A 59 10.12 -1.20 -14.46
N HIS A 60 9.00 -1.59 -15.09
CA HIS A 60 9.00 -2.16 -16.42
C HIS A 60 9.38 -1.12 -17.49
N GLU A 61 8.86 0.10 -17.38
CA GLU A 61 9.18 1.23 -18.25
C GLU A 61 10.67 1.58 -18.19
N GLU A 62 11.24 1.73 -16.98
CA GLU A 62 12.67 1.99 -16.77
C GLU A 62 13.58 0.91 -17.37
N LYS A 63 13.15 -0.36 -17.31
CA LYS A 63 13.91 -1.50 -17.84
C LYS A 63 13.70 -1.71 -19.34
N GLY A 64 12.71 -1.05 -19.95
CA GLY A 64 12.28 -1.31 -21.33
C GLY A 64 11.67 -2.71 -21.52
N SER A 65 11.04 -3.25 -20.47
CA SER A 65 10.40 -4.57 -20.49
C SER A 65 8.87 -4.45 -20.40
N LYS A 66 8.15 -5.52 -20.74
CA LYS A 66 6.67 -5.57 -20.60
C LYS A 66 6.30 -6.23 -19.26
N ARG A 67 5.15 -5.81 -18.71
CA ARG A 67 4.52 -6.40 -17.52
C ARG A 67 3.97 -7.78 -17.78
#